data_AF-A0A661STU2-F1
#
_entry.id   AF-A0A661STU2-F1
#
_cell.length_a   1.000
_cell.length_b   1.000
_cell.length_c   1.000
_cell.angle_alpha   90.00
_cell.angle_beta   90.00
_cell.angle_gamma   90.00
#
_symmetry.space_group_name_H-M   'P 1'
#
loop_
_entity.id
_entity.type
_entity.pdbx_description
1 polymer ?
#
loop_
_entity_poly.entity_id
_entity_poly.type
_entity_poly.pdbx_seq_one_letter_code
_entity_poly.pdbx_strand_id
1 'polypeptide(L)'
;MNQTVFKKETEKGMVTVIALMILVVLTLLGIMATRNATTDIRVAANEVSYKRSFYIAEAGMSREALEVGRGNYAVTNINTPTILASVTNGTPSGSLPGDCVGGVHVFGGVTYDFTLRYLGYFFPPTGYSIIHFSRYDYRIDAKIPTDNVQVAGRYYKIGPKASH
;
A
#
# COMPACT_ATOMS: atom_id res chain seq x y z
N MET A 1 -29.25 -83.68 -26.71
CA MET A 1 -28.53 -82.93 -27.78
C MET A 1 -28.14 -81.60 -27.16
N ASN A 2 -26.87 -81.45 -26.78
CA ASN A 2 -26.37 -80.36 -25.94
C ASN A 2 -26.01 -79.14 -26.78
N GLN A 3 -26.44 -77.94 -26.35
CA GLN A 3 -25.93 -76.68 -26.88
C GLN A 3 -25.25 -75.90 -25.76
N THR A 4 -23.92 -75.90 -25.78
CA THR A 4 -23.08 -75.08 -24.91
C THR A 4 -22.83 -73.73 -25.58
N VAL A 5 -23.39 -72.67 -25.00
CA VAL A 5 -23.17 -71.28 -25.42
C VAL A 5 -21.78 -70.83 -24.99
N PHE A 6 -20.93 -70.44 -25.94
CA PHE A 6 -19.61 -69.88 -25.66
C PHE A 6 -19.72 -68.42 -25.21
N LYS A 7 -19.37 -68.13 -23.95
CA LYS A 7 -19.26 -66.78 -23.40
C LYS A 7 -17.94 -66.14 -23.86
N LYS A 8 -17.99 -65.06 -24.65
CA LYS A 8 -16.82 -64.28 -25.08
C LYS A 8 -16.28 -63.45 -23.90
N GLU A 9 -15.05 -63.71 -23.46
CA GLU A 9 -14.33 -63.01 -22.37
C GLU A 9 -13.71 -61.65 -22.82
N THR A 10 -14.03 -61.15 -24.01
CA THR A 10 -13.28 -60.07 -24.69
C THR A 10 -13.65 -58.64 -24.27
N GLU A 11 -14.76 -58.42 -23.58
CA GLU A 11 -15.22 -57.06 -23.19
C GLU A 11 -14.54 -56.53 -21.91
N LYS A 12 -13.98 -57.41 -21.07
CA LYS A 12 -13.36 -57.01 -19.79
C LYS A 12 -12.13 -56.11 -19.98
N GLY A 13 -11.39 -56.26 -21.08
CA GLY A 13 -10.20 -55.45 -21.36
C GLY A 13 -10.49 -54.04 -21.86
N MET A 14 -11.66 -53.79 -22.45
CA MET A 14 -12.02 -52.46 -22.94
C MET A 14 -12.45 -51.54 -21.79
N VAL A 15 -13.13 -52.11 -20.78
CA VAL A 15 -13.55 -51.37 -19.58
C VAL A 15 -12.35 -50.84 -18.79
N THR A 16 -11.25 -51.60 -18.70
CA THR A 16 -10.04 -51.16 -18.00
C THR A 16 -9.31 -50.04 -18.73
N VAL A 17 -9.28 -50.07 -20.06
CA VAL A 17 -8.68 -48.99 -20.88
C VAL A 17 -9.47 -47.70 -20.74
N ILE A 18 -10.80 -47.76 -20.79
CA ILE A 18 -11.67 -46.59 -20.61
C ILE A 18 -11.49 -46.03 -19.19
N ALA A 19 -11.46 -46.88 -18.17
CA ALA A 19 -11.21 -46.46 -16.80
C ALA A 19 -9.84 -45.78 -16.64
N LEU A 20 -8.79 -46.30 -17.28
CA LEU A 20 -7.47 -45.67 -17.29
C LEU A 20 -7.49 -44.29 -17.99
N MET A 21 -8.17 -44.17 -19.14
CA MET A 21 -8.29 -42.89 -19.84
C MET A 21 -8.99 -41.84 -18.98
N ILE A 22 -10.09 -42.21 -18.33
CA ILE A 22 -10.80 -41.31 -17.40
C ILE A 22 -9.90 -40.91 -16.24
N LEU A 23 -9.14 -41.86 -15.69
CA LEU A 23 -8.20 -41.58 -14.60
C LEU A 23 -7.09 -40.61 -15.02
N VAL A 24 -6.55 -40.75 -16.24
CA VAL A 24 -5.57 -39.81 -16.81
C VAL A 24 -6.16 -38.41 -17.01
N VAL A 25 -7.40 -38.31 -17.48
CA VAL A 25 -8.06 -36.99 -17.62
C VAL A 25 -8.28 -36.36 -16.24
N LEU A 26 -8.73 -37.13 -15.26
CA LEU A 26 -8.92 -36.66 -13.89
C LEU A 26 -7.60 -36.20 -13.24
N THR A 27 -6.49 -36.90 -13.47
CA THR A 27 -5.19 -36.47 -12.94
C THR A 27 -4.70 -35.20 -13.59
N LEU A 28 -4.89 -35.03 -14.91
CA LEU A 28 -4.56 -33.78 -15.60
C LEU A 28 -5.38 -32.60 -15.08
N LEU A 29 -6.68 -32.80 -14.88
CA LEU A 29 -7.56 -31.79 -14.28
C LEU A 29 -7.13 -31.45 -12.84
N GLY A 30 -6.77 -32.45 -12.04
CA GLY A 30 -6.25 -32.25 -10.68
C GLY A 30 -4.95 -31.45 -10.66
N ILE A 31 -4.03 -31.72 -11.59
CA ILE A 31 -2.77 -30.96 -11.73
C ILE A 31 -3.06 -29.51 -12.12
N MET A 32 -3.94 -29.28 -13.10
CA MET A 32 -4.31 -27.93 -13.53
C MET A 32 -4.97 -27.13 -12.41
N ALA A 33 -5.94 -27.74 -11.71
CA ALA A 33 -6.60 -27.11 -10.56
C ALA A 33 -5.61 -26.74 -9.46
N THR A 34 -4.67 -27.63 -9.13
CA THR A 34 -3.64 -27.39 -8.11
C THR A 34 -2.70 -26.26 -8.54
N ARG A 35 -2.26 -26.23 -9.80
CA ARG A 35 -1.39 -25.15 -10.33
C ARG A 35 -2.08 -23.79 -10.26
N ASN A 36 -3.36 -23.72 -10.61
CA ASN A 36 -4.14 -22.48 -10.51
C ASN A 36 -4.25 -22.03 -9.05
N ALA A 37 -4.64 -22.93 -8.13
CA ALA A 37 -4.73 -22.61 -6.71
C ALA A 37 -3.40 -22.10 -6.12
N THR A 38 -2.26 -22.71 -6.50
CA THR A 38 -0.95 -22.24 -6.03
C THR A 38 -0.60 -20.85 -6.56
N THR A 39 -1.04 -20.50 -7.77
CA THR A 39 -0.84 -19.16 -8.34
C THR A 39 -1.69 -18.13 -7.60
N ASP A 40 -2.97 -18.44 -7.37
CA ASP A 40 -3.88 -17.54 -6.66
C ASP A 40 -3.40 -17.26 -5.23
N ILE A 41 -2.90 -18.27 -4.52
CA ILE A 41 -2.32 -18.11 -3.17
C ILE A 41 -1.12 -17.17 -3.21
N ARG A 42 -0.23 -17.29 -4.22
CA ARG A 42 0.94 -16.42 -4.35
C ARG A 42 0.54 -14.98 -4.64
N VAL A 43 -0.45 -14.77 -5.49
CA VAL A 43 -0.99 -13.43 -5.79
C VAL A 43 -1.60 -12.82 -4.53
N ALA A 44 -2.44 -13.58 -3.81
CA ALA A 44 -3.05 -13.13 -2.57
C ALA A 44 -2.02 -12.78 -1.49
N ALA A 45 -0.96 -13.58 -1.34
CA ALA A 45 0.11 -13.30 -0.39
C ALA A 45 0.82 -11.97 -0.69
N ASN A 46 1.11 -11.69 -1.96
CA ASN A 46 1.70 -10.41 -2.38
C ASN A 46 0.75 -9.24 -2.14
N GLU A 47 -0.54 -9.40 -2.44
CA GLU A 47 -1.55 -8.36 -2.24
C GLU A 47 -1.72 -8.00 -0.75
N VAL A 48 -1.73 -9.00 0.13
CA VAL A 48 -1.83 -8.78 1.58
C VAL A 48 -0.63 -8.01 2.12
N SER A 49 0.59 -8.37 1.69
CA SER A 49 1.82 -7.65 2.11
C SER A 49 1.78 -6.20 1.61
N TYR A 50 1.42 -6.00 0.34
CA TYR A 50 1.32 -4.67 -0.25
C TYR A 50 0.30 -3.78 0.48
N LYS A 51 -0.91 -4.30 0.74
CA LYS A 51 -1.96 -3.57 1.48
C LYS A 51 -1.52 -3.19 2.88
N ARG A 52 -0.82 -4.09 3.59
CA ARG A 52 -0.25 -3.79 4.91
C ARG A 52 0.72 -2.61 4.84
N SER A 53 1.66 -2.64 3.91
CA SER A 53 2.64 -1.57 3.72
C SER A 53 1.98 -0.26 3.29
N PHE A 54 0.92 -0.32 2.49
CA PHE A 54 0.11 0.85 2.13
C PHE A 54 -0.56 1.48 3.36
N TYR A 55 -1.20 0.69 4.22
CA TYR A 55 -1.85 1.20 5.43
C TYR A 55 -0.85 1.85 6.40
N ILE A 56 0.36 1.30 6.52
CA ILE A 56 1.41 1.90 7.36
C ILE A 56 1.86 3.23 6.75
N ALA A 57 2.08 3.31 5.43
CA ALA A 57 2.44 4.56 4.77
C ALA A 57 1.34 5.63 4.89
N GLU A 58 0.07 5.25 4.73
CA GLU A 58 -1.08 6.15 4.90
C GLU A 58 -1.20 6.64 6.35
N ALA A 59 -1.01 5.75 7.32
CA ALA A 59 -1.00 6.12 8.74
C ALA A 59 0.15 7.10 9.05
N GLY A 60 1.34 6.85 8.51
CA GLY A 60 2.49 7.75 8.62
C GLY A 60 2.19 9.13 8.05
N MET A 61 1.69 9.18 6.80
CA MET A 61 1.27 10.43 6.16
C MET A 61 0.21 11.18 6.99
N SER A 62 -0.79 10.48 7.49
CA SER A 62 -1.89 11.06 8.28
C SER A 62 -1.38 11.62 9.61
N ARG A 63 -0.45 10.93 10.26
CA ARG A 63 0.21 11.44 11.47
C ARG A 63 0.96 12.74 11.17
N GLU A 64 1.77 12.78 10.12
CA GLU A 64 2.51 14.00 9.77
C GLU A 64 1.57 15.17 9.43
N ALA A 65 0.41 14.88 8.83
CA ALA A 65 -0.60 15.89 8.58
C ALA A 65 -1.18 16.49 9.86
N LEU A 66 -1.38 15.67 10.89
CA LEU A 66 -1.82 16.15 12.21
C LEU A 66 -0.77 17.08 12.82
N GLU A 67 0.52 16.74 12.71
CA GLU A 67 1.63 17.55 13.19
C GLU A 67 1.73 18.90 12.44
N VAL A 68 1.47 18.91 11.13
CA VAL A 68 1.31 20.16 10.36
C VAL A 68 0.15 20.99 10.90
N GLY A 69 -0.98 20.36 11.21
CA GLY A 69 -2.14 21.02 11.83
C GLY A 69 -1.78 21.71 13.14
N ARG A 70 -1.02 21.00 13.99
CA ARG A 70 -0.50 21.50 15.28
C ARG A 70 0.51 22.64 15.15
N GLY A 71 1.08 22.85 13.97
CA GLY A 71 2.09 23.89 13.73
C GLY A 71 3.49 23.49 14.22
N ASN A 72 3.72 22.18 14.39
CA ASN A 72 4.98 21.64 14.88
C ASN A 72 6.10 21.66 13.83
N TYR A 73 5.74 21.91 12.57
CA TYR A 73 6.67 22.12 11.47
C TYR A 73 6.78 23.60 11.13
N ALA A 74 7.89 24.22 11.55
CA ALA A 74 8.13 25.64 11.33
C ALA A 74 8.48 25.92 9.86
N VAL A 75 7.74 26.81 9.22
CA VAL A 75 8.05 27.33 7.89
C VAL A 75 9.01 28.51 8.05
N THR A 76 10.26 28.34 7.63
CA THR A 76 11.30 29.39 7.75
C THR A 76 11.16 30.49 6.71
N ASN A 77 10.67 30.16 5.51
CA ASN A 77 10.40 31.12 4.45
C ASN A 77 9.06 30.78 3.78
N ILE A 78 8.08 31.67 3.92
CA ILE A 78 6.73 31.50 3.37
C ILE A 78 6.64 31.79 1.87
N ASN A 79 7.64 32.47 1.30
CA ASN A 79 7.67 32.90 -0.10
C ASN A 79 8.26 31.84 -1.03
N THR A 80 8.94 30.82 -0.49
CA THR A 80 9.55 29.76 -1.30
C THR A 80 9.10 28.37 -0.84
N PRO A 81 8.81 27.46 -1.78
CA PRO A 81 8.57 26.06 -1.45
C PRO A 81 9.82 25.45 -0.81
N THR A 82 9.69 24.85 0.36
CA THR A 82 10.80 24.32 1.15
C THR A 82 10.46 22.97 1.75
N ILE A 83 11.47 22.11 1.93
CA ILE A 83 11.35 20.87 2.70
C ILE A 83 11.48 21.26 4.17
N LEU A 84 10.47 20.95 4.97
CA LEU A 84 10.44 21.30 6.39
C LEU A 84 11.05 20.19 7.25
N ALA A 85 10.75 18.94 6.89
CA ALA A 85 11.26 17.76 7.55
C ALA A 85 11.25 16.57 6.59
N SER A 86 12.18 15.65 6.77
CA SER A 86 12.17 14.38 6.06
C SER A 86 12.90 13.31 6.85
N VAL A 87 12.43 12.08 6.74
CA VAL A 87 13.18 10.88 7.11
C VAL A 87 13.41 10.09 5.84
N THR A 88 14.68 9.84 5.50
CA THR A 88 15.06 9.05 4.32
C THR A 88 15.98 7.92 4.75
N ASN A 89 15.57 6.67 4.49
CA ASN A 89 16.24 5.46 4.95
C ASN A 89 16.55 5.52 6.46
N GLY A 90 15.59 5.97 7.26
CA GLY A 90 15.76 6.13 8.71
C GLY A 90 16.71 7.27 9.14
N THR A 91 17.18 8.11 8.22
CA THR A 91 17.98 9.30 8.57
C THR A 91 17.08 10.54 8.60
N PRO A 92 16.91 11.19 9.76
CA PRO A 92 16.11 12.40 9.89
C PRO A 92 16.83 13.65 9.36
N SER A 93 16.04 14.60 8.86
CA SER A 93 16.45 15.94 8.47
C SER A 93 15.35 16.93 8.85
N GLY A 94 15.73 18.10 9.36
CA GLY A 94 14.82 19.12 9.90
C GLY A 94 14.46 18.93 11.37
N SER A 95 13.60 19.80 11.89
CA SER A 95 13.08 19.70 13.26
C SER A 95 11.89 18.75 13.26
N LEU A 96 12.10 17.53 13.78
CA LEU A 96 11.05 16.52 13.89
C LEU A 96 10.28 16.67 15.21
N PRO A 97 8.93 16.66 15.16
CA PRO A 97 8.12 16.79 16.36
C PRO A 97 7.82 15.48 17.09
N GLY A 98 7.65 15.59 18.40
CA GLY A 98 7.25 14.49 19.31
C GLY A 98 8.41 13.66 19.86
N ASP A 99 8.07 12.68 20.70
CA ASP A 99 9.02 11.72 21.30
C ASP A 99 9.47 10.70 20.24
N CYS A 100 10.26 11.13 19.25
CA CYS A 100 10.92 10.23 18.32
C CYS A 100 12.15 9.59 18.97
N VAL A 101 12.19 8.26 19.06
CA VAL A 101 13.40 7.53 19.45
C VAL A 101 14.37 7.56 18.27
N GLY A 102 15.47 8.31 18.39
CA GLY A 102 16.49 8.41 17.33
C GLY A 102 16.04 9.18 16.07
N GLY A 103 14.98 9.99 16.15
CA GLY A 103 14.51 10.80 15.02
C GLY A 103 13.73 10.04 13.95
N VAL A 104 13.32 8.79 14.20
CA VAL A 104 12.51 8.01 13.25
C VAL A 104 11.13 7.76 13.85
N HIS A 105 10.09 7.96 13.05
CA HIS A 105 8.72 7.69 13.43
C HIS A 105 8.35 6.23 13.12
N VAL A 106 7.65 5.60 14.07
CA VAL A 106 7.18 4.22 13.96
C VAL A 106 5.67 4.16 14.04
N PHE A 107 5.08 3.26 13.28
CA PHE A 107 3.66 2.90 13.38
C PHE A 107 3.55 1.37 13.46
N GLY A 108 2.91 0.86 14.52
CA GLY A 108 2.77 -0.59 14.73
C GLY A 108 4.10 -1.35 14.80
N GLY A 109 5.18 -0.71 15.27
CA GLY A 109 6.53 -1.28 15.33
C GLY A 109 7.32 -1.25 14.02
N VAL A 110 6.76 -0.70 12.94
CA VAL A 110 7.41 -0.56 11.63
C VAL A 110 7.81 0.91 11.43
N THR A 111 9.05 1.14 11.00
CA THR A 111 9.54 2.47 10.61
C THR A 111 8.98 2.85 9.25
N TYR A 112 8.65 4.14 9.07
CA TYR A 112 8.32 4.70 7.78
C TYR A 112 9.19 5.92 7.49
N ASP A 113 9.55 6.07 6.23
CA ASP A 113 10.20 7.28 5.72
C ASP A 113 9.12 8.29 5.34
N PHE A 114 9.45 9.58 5.41
CA PHE A 114 8.55 10.61 4.92
C PHE A 114 9.29 11.86 4.44
N THR A 115 8.62 12.68 3.65
CA THR A 115 9.08 13.99 3.24
C THR A 115 7.92 14.96 3.33
N LEU A 116 8.08 15.99 4.17
CA LEU A 116 7.16 17.09 4.32
C LEU A 116 7.69 18.32 3.58
N ARG A 117 6.88 18.83 2.66
CA ARG A 117 7.21 20.01 1.87
C ARG A 117 6.12 21.07 2.02
N TYR A 118 6.52 22.29 2.33
CA TYR A 118 5.69 23.46 2.17
C TYR A 118 5.66 23.88 0.69
N LEU A 119 4.47 24.08 0.12
CA LEU A 119 4.29 24.42 -1.30
C LEU A 119 4.12 25.92 -1.54
N GLY A 120 3.60 26.65 -0.56
CA GLY A 120 3.28 28.07 -0.69
C GLY A 120 1.95 28.41 -0.04
N TYR A 121 1.59 29.69 -0.15
CA TYR A 121 0.30 30.20 0.29
C TYR A 121 -0.55 30.65 -0.91
N PHE A 122 -1.87 30.55 -0.74
CA PHE A 122 -2.88 30.84 -1.75
C PHE A 122 -4.05 31.59 -1.13
N PHE A 123 -4.96 32.07 -1.98
CA PHE A 123 -6.22 32.65 -1.51
C PHE A 123 -7.00 31.64 -0.66
N PRO A 124 -7.61 32.09 0.44
CA PRO A 124 -8.38 31.21 1.29
C PRO A 124 -9.66 30.76 0.57
N PRO A 125 -10.23 29.60 0.94
CA PRO A 125 -11.49 29.14 0.38
C PRO A 125 -12.65 30.06 0.77
N THR A 126 -13.77 29.94 0.07
CA THR A 126 -15.01 30.67 0.37
C THR A 126 -15.40 30.51 1.84
N GLY A 127 -15.87 31.60 2.46
CA GLY A 127 -16.18 31.65 3.89
C GLY A 127 -15.08 32.29 4.74
N TYR A 128 -13.90 32.54 4.16
CA TYR A 128 -12.82 33.28 4.82
C TYR A 128 -12.57 34.63 4.14
N SER A 129 -12.14 35.61 4.94
CA SER A 129 -11.77 36.93 4.45
C SER A 129 -10.39 36.90 3.77
N ILE A 130 -10.33 37.31 2.49
CA ILE A 130 -9.09 37.36 1.69
C ILE A 130 -8.05 38.33 2.29
N ILE A 131 -8.49 39.35 3.04
CA ILE A 131 -7.58 40.34 3.63
C ILE A 131 -6.99 39.89 4.98
N HIS A 132 -7.59 38.90 5.65
CA HIS A 132 -7.16 38.45 6.97
C HIS A 132 -6.56 37.04 6.97
N PHE A 133 -6.85 36.22 5.96
CA PHE A 133 -6.47 34.82 5.94
C PHE A 133 -5.78 34.41 4.64
N SER A 134 -4.94 33.38 4.74
CA SER A 134 -4.33 32.69 3.60
C SER A 134 -4.41 31.18 3.80
N ARG A 135 -4.49 30.45 2.68
CA ARG A 135 -4.40 28.99 2.66
C ARG A 135 -2.95 28.58 2.46
N TYR A 136 -2.38 27.84 3.39
CA TYR A 136 -1.02 27.30 3.31
C TYR A 136 -1.10 25.85 2.88
N ASP A 137 -0.46 25.51 1.77
CA ASP A 137 -0.49 24.17 1.19
C ASP A 137 0.80 23.41 1.53
N TYR A 138 0.65 22.14 1.88
CA TYR A 138 1.70 21.22 2.24
C TYR A 138 1.55 19.93 1.43
N ARG A 139 2.68 19.31 1.11
CA ARG A 139 2.75 17.98 0.53
C ARG A 139 3.46 17.05 1.50
N ILE A 140 2.87 15.90 1.73
CA ILE A 140 3.42 14.85 2.59
C ILE A 140 3.54 13.61 1.73
N ASP A 141 4.77 13.13 1.56
CA ASP A 141 5.06 11.88 0.88
C ASP A 141 5.58 10.90 1.93
N ALA A 142 4.86 9.82 2.22
CA ALA A 142 5.27 8.75 3.13
C ALA A 142 5.65 7.50 2.34
N LYS A 143 6.70 6.81 2.76
CA LYS A 143 7.26 5.65 2.06
C LYS A 143 7.63 4.54 3.04
N ILE A 144 7.32 3.29 2.68
CA ILE A 144 7.89 2.12 3.33
C ILE A 144 9.13 1.68 2.55
N PRO A 145 10.35 1.74 3.14
CA PRO A 145 11.58 1.43 2.42
C PRO A 145 11.66 -0.04 1.98
N THR A 146 11.03 -0.97 2.72
CA THR A 146 11.07 -2.42 2.44
C THR A 146 10.31 -2.81 1.17
N ASP A 147 9.08 -2.33 1.00
CA ASP A 147 8.19 -2.78 -0.09
C ASP A 147 8.04 -1.74 -1.21
N ASN A 148 8.83 -0.65 -1.15
CA ASN A 148 8.78 0.49 -2.08
C ASN A 148 7.35 1.04 -2.29
N VAL A 149 6.49 0.92 -1.27
CA VAL A 149 5.15 1.49 -1.26
C VAL A 149 5.24 2.94 -0.83
N GLN A 150 4.62 3.84 -1.61
CA GLN A 150 4.60 5.27 -1.34
C GLN A 150 3.17 5.79 -1.39
N VAL A 151 2.82 6.61 -0.40
CA VAL A 151 1.55 7.31 -0.30
C VAL A 151 1.84 8.79 -0.22
N ALA A 152 1.15 9.59 -1.02
CA ALA A 152 1.34 11.03 -1.06
C ALA A 152 0.01 11.76 -0.88
N GLY A 153 0.02 12.78 -0.05
CA GLY A 153 -1.14 13.62 0.26
C GLY A 153 -0.82 15.09 0.13
N ARG A 154 -1.85 15.88 -0.17
CA ARG A 154 -1.81 17.33 -0.03
C ARG A 154 -2.71 17.73 1.12
N TYR A 155 -2.17 18.56 2.00
CA TYR A 155 -2.88 19.10 3.15
C TYR A 155 -2.84 20.61 3.07
N TYR A 156 -3.94 21.24 3.46
CA TYR A 156 -3.98 22.69 3.56
C TYR A 156 -4.40 23.11 4.95
N LYS A 157 -3.87 24.25 5.39
CA LYS A 157 -4.23 24.90 6.65
C LYS A 157 -4.61 26.34 6.35
N ILE A 158 -5.65 26.83 7.02
CA ILE A 158 -5.98 28.26 6.98
C ILE A 158 -5.29 28.94 8.16
N GLY A 159 -4.58 30.03 7.88
CA GLY A 159 -3.89 30.82 8.89
C GLY A 159 -4.00 32.31 8.60
N PRO A 160 -3.37 33.15 9.44
CA PRO A 160 -3.27 34.59 9.20
C PRO A 160 -2.74 34.89 7.80
N LYS A 161 -3.13 36.04 7.25
CA LYS A 161 -2.66 36.49 5.94
C LYS A 161 -1.13 36.44 5.87
N ALA A 162 -0.63 35.79 4.83
CA ALA A 162 0.79 35.80 4.53
C ALA A 162 1.22 37.25 4.24
N SER A 163 2.14 37.77 5.04
CA SER A 163 2.78 39.06 4.82
C SER A 163 4.04 38.85 3.97
N HIS A 164 4.10 39.53 2.82
CA HIS A 164 5.32 39.59 2.01
C HIS A 164 6.51 40.14 2.79
#